data_AF-A0A2Z4Y6Z7-F1
#
_entry.id   AF-A0A2Z4Y6Z7-F1
#
_cell.length_a   1.000
_cell.length_b   1.000
_cell.length_c   1.000
_cell.angle_alpha   90.00
_cell.angle_beta   90.00
_cell.angle_gamma   90.00
#
_symmetry.space_group_name_H-M   'P 1'
#
loop_
_entity.id
_entity.type
_entity.pdbx_description
1 polymer ?
#
loop_
_entity_poly.entity_id
_entity_poly.type
_entity_poly.pdbx_seq_one_letter_code
_entity_poly.pdbx_strand_id
1 'polypeptide(L)'
;MTKPSTFTNRAALVLLSHGSLLCGAGQALDEHVGRLRKMGEWLCVEAGFLNYTSPHFLEAVRRCVERGAKMIVVQPYFLVAGKFVTEDLPEQIAQARAEFPDLEFVIGEPIGFDAMLADAILELAAQPRPPQQWRDDLLRAPDYCTRNPECPLYGTEHCPVSLAGGQR
;
A
#
# COMPACT_ATOMS: atom_id res chain seq x y z
N MET A 1 17.80 -17.62 2.38
CA MET A 1 18.70 -16.72 3.13
C MET A 1 18.98 -15.51 2.26
N THR A 2 18.15 -14.47 2.33
CA THR A 2 18.37 -13.21 1.61
C THR A 2 19.37 -12.38 2.39
N LYS A 3 20.44 -11.94 1.72
CA LYS A 3 21.40 -11.00 2.29
C LYS A 3 20.65 -9.74 2.76
N PRO A 4 20.85 -9.25 3.98
CA PRO A 4 20.35 -7.93 4.34
C PRO A 4 21.00 -6.92 3.39
N SER A 5 20.18 -6.14 2.68
CA SER A 5 20.70 -5.01 1.93
C SER A 5 21.31 -4.03 2.92
N THR A 6 22.35 -3.31 2.52
CA THR A 6 23.17 -2.41 3.36
C THR A 6 22.39 -1.27 4.04
N PHE A 7 21.08 -1.17 3.83
CA PHE A 7 20.24 -0.03 4.17
C PHE A 7 19.25 -0.27 5.29
N THR A 8 18.97 -1.53 5.64
CA THR A 8 17.74 -1.90 6.36
C THR A 8 17.58 -1.13 7.68
N ASN A 9 18.56 -1.11 8.60
CA ASN A 9 18.40 -0.38 9.87
C ASN A 9 18.54 1.16 9.82
N ARG A 10 18.80 1.75 8.64
CA ARG A 10 19.02 3.21 8.49
C ARG A 10 18.03 3.90 7.54
N ALA A 11 17.26 3.12 6.80
CA ALA A 11 16.27 3.61 5.86
C ALA A 11 14.85 3.28 6.32
N ALA A 12 13.91 4.12 5.89
CA ALA A 12 12.49 3.79 5.93
C ALA A 12 12.09 3.04 4.65
N LEU A 13 11.10 2.17 4.74
CA LEU A 13 10.48 1.50 3.61
C LEU A 13 9.05 2.00 3.41
N VAL A 14 8.71 2.44 2.21
CA VAL A 14 7.33 2.75 1.82
C VAL A 14 6.89 1.74 0.78
N LEU A 15 5.88 0.92 1.12
CA LEU A 15 5.20 0.10 0.12
C LEU A 15 4.15 0.96 -0.59
N LEU A 16 4.37 1.21 -1.89
CA LEU A 16 3.51 2.09 -2.67
C LEU A 16 2.50 1.30 -3.49
N SER A 17 1.21 1.58 -3.32
CA SER A 17 0.13 1.03 -4.14
C SER A 17 -0.66 2.14 -4.81
N HIS A 18 -1.52 1.80 -5.77
CA HIS A 18 -2.38 2.78 -6.43
C HIS A 18 -3.44 3.35 -5.47
N GLY A 19 -3.96 2.52 -4.57
CA GLY A 19 -5.13 2.83 -3.76
C GLY A 19 -6.44 2.59 -4.50
N SER A 20 -7.54 2.63 -3.76
CA SER A 20 -8.87 2.23 -4.21
C SER A 20 -9.97 2.97 -3.47
N LEU A 21 -11.09 3.20 -4.15
CA LEU A 21 -12.33 3.66 -3.53
C LEU A 21 -13.06 2.53 -2.80
N LEU A 22 -12.78 1.27 -3.16
CA LEU A 22 -13.36 0.11 -2.51
C LEU A 22 -12.72 -0.09 -1.13
N CYS A 23 -13.53 0.01 -0.08
CA CYS A 23 -13.09 -0.25 1.28
C CYS A 23 -12.57 -1.70 1.41
N GLY A 24 -11.48 -1.88 2.17
CA GLY A 24 -10.82 -3.19 2.33
C GLY A 24 -9.81 -3.56 1.25
N ALA A 25 -9.82 -2.90 0.08
CA ALA A 25 -8.85 -3.19 -0.98
C ALA A 25 -7.38 -2.94 -0.58
N GLY A 26 -7.14 -2.04 0.39
CA GLY A 26 -5.81 -1.78 0.95
C GLY A 26 -5.34 -2.78 2.02
N GLN A 27 -6.22 -3.65 2.53
CA GLN A 27 -5.94 -4.47 3.70
C GLN A 27 -4.73 -5.39 3.53
N ALA A 28 -4.61 -6.06 2.36
CA ALA A 28 -3.48 -6.94 2.11
C ALA A 28 -2.13 -6.19 2.21
N LEU A 29 -2.09 -4.94 1.72
CA LEU A 29 -0.90 -4.08 1.83
C LEU A 29 -0.60 -3.77 3.30
N ASP A 30 -1.62 -3.40 4.08
CA ASP A 30 -1.47 -3.11 5.51
C ASP A 30 -0.99 -4.33 6.31
N GLU A 31 -1.45 -5.53 5.96
CA GLU A 31 -0.99 -6.79 6.54
C GLU A 31 0.50 -7.05 6.23
N HIS A 32 0.93 -6.80 4.99
CA HIS A 32 2.36 -6.86 4.63
C HIS A 32 3.18 -5.84 5.39
N VAL A 33 2.73 -4.58 5.47
CA VAL A 33 3.39 -3.54 6.27
C VAL A 33 3.49 -3.96 7.74
N GLY A 34 2.41 -4.47 8.33
CA GLY A 34 2.39 -4.96 9.70
C GLY A 34 3.37 -6.11 9.93
N ARG A 35 3.47 -7.05 8.99
CA ARG A 35 4.44 -8.16 9.04
C ARG A 35 5.88 -7.67 8.96
N LEU A 36 6.18 -6.72 8.06
CA LEU A 36 7.51 -6.15 7.87
C LEU A 36 7.95 -5.29 9.07
N ARG A 37 7.03 -4.50 9.65
CA ARG A 37 7.29 -3.78 10.91
C ARG A 37 7.72 -4.73 12.03
N LYS A 38 7.04 -5.87 12.17
CA LYS A 38 7.37 -6.89 13.18
C LYS A 38 8.73 -7.58 12.96
N MET A 39 9.26 -7.57 11.73
CA MET A 39 10.62 -8.07 11.48
C MET A 39 11.69 -7.16 12.07
N GLY A 40 11.38 -5.87 12.24
CA GLY A 40 12.30 -4.91 12.86
C GLY A 40 13.56 -4.62 12.04
N GLU A 41 13.55 -4.95 10.74
CA GLU A 41 14.70 -4.74 9.86
C GLU A 41 14.78 -3.30 9.34
N TRP A 42 13.71 -2.51 9.40
CA TRP A 42 13.65 -1.15 8.85
C TRP A 42 13.47 -0.11 9.95
N LEU A 43 13.98 1.11 9.75
CA LEU A 43 13.75 2.24 10.68
C LEU A 43 12.24 2.45 10.89
N CYS A 44 11.49 2.45 9.79
CA CYS A 44 10.04 2.32 9.79
C CYS A 44 9.58 1.73 8.46
N VAL A 45 8.37 1.18 8.47
CA VAL A 45 7.69 0.71 7.26
C VAL A 45 6.33 1.41 7.21
N GLU A 46 5.95 2.00 6.09
CA GLU A 46 4.65 2.63 5.88
C GLU A 46 4.00 2.08 4.59
N ALA A 47 2.67 2.04 4.58
CA ALA A 47 1.93 2.00 3.32
C ALA A 47 1.87 3.43 2.76
N GLY A 48 1.88 3.58 1.44
CA GLY A 48 1.60 4.83 0.76
C GLY A 48 0.74 4.55 -0.47
N PHE A 49 -0.17 5.48 -0.79
CA PHE A 49 -1.06 5.32 -1.93
C PHE A 49 -0.96 6.52 -2.88
N LEU A 50 -1.04 6.24 -4.18
CA LEU A 50 -1.10 7.28 -5.22
C LEU A 50 -2.42 8.06 -5.13
N ASN A 51 -3.54 7.36 -4.99
CA ASN A 51 -4.88 7.94 -5.08
C ASN A 51 -5.85 7.29 -4.08
N TYR A 52 -6.93 8.01 -3.75
CA TYR A 52 -8.15 7.54 -3.04
C TYR A 52 -8.00 7.05 -1.59
N THR A 53 -6.97 6.28 -1.29
CA THR A 53 -6.73 5.66 0.02
C THR A 53 -5.67 6.46 0.76
N SER A 54 -5.87 6.69 2.06
CA SER A 54 -4.88 7.32 2.93
C SER A 54 -4.07 6.25 3.69
N PRO A 55 -2.81 6.51 4.06
CA PRO A 55 -2.08 7.74 3.81
C PRO A 55 -1.65 7.88 2.35
N HIS A 56 -1.77 9.09 1.80
CA HIS A 56 -1.19 9.40 0.50
C HIS A 56 0.33 9.28 0.57
N PHE A 57 0.99 9.05 -0.57
CA PHE A 57 2.44 8.85 -0.62
C PHE A 57 3.22 9.92 0.15
N LEU A 58 2.90 11.20 -0.05
CA LEU A 58 3.57 12.30 0.64
C LEU A 58 3.35 12.30 2.17
N GLU A 59 2.17 11.86 2.63
CA GLU A 59 1.89 11.70 4.06
C GLU A 59 2.69 10.53 4.66
N ALA A 60 2.83 9.43 3.92
CA ALA A 60 3.68 8.31 4.33
C ALA A 60 5.14 8.74 4.44
N VAL A 61 5.63 9.55 3.49
CA VAL A 61 6.97 10.15 3.53
C VAL A 61 7.14 11.04 4.76
N ARG A 62 6.19 11.95 5.04
CA ARG A 62 6.21 12.80 6.25
C ARG A 62 6.35 11.98 7.53
N ARG A 63 5.54 10.93 7.68
CA ARG A 63 5.62 10.01 8.84
C ARG A 63 6.99 9.34 8.97
N CYS A 64 7.64 8.99 7.85
CA CYS A 64 8.99 8.44 7.87
C CYS A 64 10.02 9.48 8.32
N VAL A 65 9.91 10.72 7.84
CA VAL A 65 10.79 11.83 8.21
C VAL A 65 10.65 12.19 9.70
N GLU A 66 9.42 12.21 10.23
CA GLU A 66 9.15 12.43 11.66
C GLU A 66 9.81 11.37 12.55
N ARG A 67 10.00 10.15 12.03
CA ARG A 67 10.73 9.06 12.69
C ARG A 67 12.25 9.12 12.50
N GLY A 68 12.76 10.17 11.85
CA GLY A 68 14.18 10.43 11.65
C GLY A 68 14.78 9.83 10.38
N ALA A 69 13.96 9.37 9.42
CA ALA A 69 14.46 8.83 8.17
C ALA A 69 15.24 9.89 7.37
N LYS A 70 16.42 9.51 6.87
CA LYS A 70 17.23 10.28 5.91
C LYS A 70 17.28 9.64 4.53
N MET A 71 16.76 8.43 4.43
CA MET A 71 16.61 7.67 3.19
C MET A 71 15.27 6.95 3.23
N ILE A 72 14.54 7.01 2.11
CA ILE A 72 13.32 6.23 1.87
C ILE A 72 13.57 5.30 0.71
N VAL A 73 13.40 4.00 0.96
CA VAL A 73 13.24 2.99 -0.07
C VAL A 73 11.76 2.92 -0.42
N VAL A 74 11.41 3.23 -1.66
CA VAL A 74 10.05 3.10 -2.19
C VAL A 74 9.95 1.81 -2.97
N GLN A 75 9.16 0.86 -2.47
CA GLN A 75 8.92 -0.41 -3.13
C GLN A 75 7.54 -0.37 -3.80
N PRO A 76 7.46 -0.38 -5.15
CA PRO A 76 6.18 -0.46 -5.84
C PRO A 76 5.52 -1.81 -5.56
N TYR A 77 4.34 -1.79 -4.96
CA TYR A 77 3.48 -2.97 -4.74
C TYR A 77 2.60 -3.19 -5.99
N PHE A 78 3.27 -3.46 -7.10
CA PHE A 78 2.67 -3.70 -8.41
C PHE A 78 3.31 -4.93 -9.05
N LEU A 79 2.50 -5.76 -9.71
CA LEU A 79 3.02 -6.96 -10.39
C LEU A 79 3.75 -6.65 -11.69
N VAL A 80 3.49 -5.49 -12.30
CA VAL A 80 4.07 -5.08 -13.59
C VAL A 80 4.41 -3.59 -13.59
N ALA A 81 5.38 -3.20 -14.43
CA ALA A 81 5.73 -1.82 -14.71
C ALA A 81 4.71 -1.17 -15.67
N GLY A 82 3.47 -0.98 -15.22
CA GLY A 82 2.46 -0.22 -15.94
C GLY A 82 2.57 1.29 -15.70
N LYS A 83 1.61 2.05 -16.24
CA LYS A 83 1.53 3.52 -16.14
C LYS A 83 1.87 4.07 -14.74
N PHE A 84 1.28 3.50 -13.69
CA PHE A 84 1.48 3.96 -12.31
C PHE A 84 2.92 3.91 -11.82
N VAL A 85 3.71 2.96 -12.35
CA VAL A 85 5.13 2.82 -12.03
C VAL A 85 5.98 3.71 -12.92
N THR A 86 5.61 3.83 -14.21
CA THR A 86 6.43 4.54 -15.21
C THR A 86 6.18 6.05 -15.29
N GLU A 87 5.02 6.52 -14.83
CA GLU A 87 4.60 7.92 -14.93
C GLU A 87 4.23 8.50 -13.55
N ASP A 88 3.20 7.97 -12.89
CA ASP A 88 2.67 8.57 -11.66
C ASP A 88 3.66 8.52 -10.48
N LEU A 89 4.37 7.40 -10.29
CA LEU A 89 5.36 7.27 -9.23
C LEU A 89 6.51 8.31 -9.35
N PRO A 90 7.17 8.47 -10.51
CA PRO A 90 8.15 9.55 -10.71
C PRO A 90 7.64 10.94 -10.32
N GLU A 91 6.40 11.28 -10.67
CA GLU A 91 5.79 12.57 -10.30
C GLU A 91 5.64 12.72 -8.79
N GLN A 92 5.17 11.68 -8.10
CA GLN A 92 5.04 11.66 -6.64
C GLN A 92 6.40 11.80 -5.95
N ILE A 93 7.46 11.18 -6.48
CA ILE A 93 8.83 11.35 -5.98
C ILE A 93 9.31 12.79 -6.18
N ALA A 94 9.05 13.39 -7.34
CA ALA A 94 9.43 14.77 -7.60
C ALA A 94 8.76 15.75 -6.62
N GLN A 95 7.47 15.56 -6.33
CA GLN A 95 6.75 16.33 -5.31
C GLN A 95 7.34 16.15 -3.92
N ALA A 96 7.62 14.91 -3.51
CA ALA A 96 8.22 14.64 -2.21
C ALA A 96 9.64 15.21 -2.07
N ARG A 97 10.45 15.19 -3.14
CA ARG A 97 11.77 15.82 -3.16
C ARG A 97 11.72 17.35 -3.09
N ALA A 98 10.68 17.97 -3.64
CA ALA A 98 10.49 19.41 -3.52
C ALA A 98 10.20 19.83 -2.07
N GLU A 99 9.48 19.01 -1.31
CA GLU A 99 9.21 19.26 0.11
C GLU A 99 10.37 18.84 1.04
N PHE A 100 11.07 17.74 0.71
CA PHE A 100 12.18 17.20 1.49
C PHE A 100 13.47 17.11 0.64
N PRO A 101 14.14 18.24 0.36
CA PRO A 101 15.28 18.29 -0.56
C PRO A 101 16.50 17.49 -0.09
N ASP A 102 16.68 17.33 1.23
CA ASP A 102 17.79 16.56 1.82
C ASP A 102 17.49 15.06 1.96
N LEU A 103 16.31 14.61 1.56
CA LEU A 103 15.87 13.22 1.71
C LEU A 103 16.30 12.39 0.50
N GLU A 104 17.01 11.30 0.74
CA GLU A 104 17.39 10.36 -0.32
C GLU A 104 16.22 9.41 -0.64
N PHE A 105 15.90 9.26 -1.92
CA PHE A 105 14.92 8.28 -2.39
C PHE A 105 15.60 7.23 -3.26
N VAL A 106 15.38 5.97 -2.92
CA VAL A 106 15.78 4.79 -3.71
C VAL A 106 14.50 4.06 -4.10
N ILE A 107 14.34 3.73 -5.37
CA ILE A 107 13.13 3.10 -5.90
C ILE A 107 13.46 1.67 -6.30
N GLY A 108 12.70 0.71 -5.76
CA GLY A 108 12.78 -0.69 -6.16
C GLY A 108 12.08 -0.94 -7.49
N GLU A 109 12.41 -2.06 -8.15
CA GLU A 109 11.60 -2.55 -9.26
C GLU A 109 10.21 -2.97 -8.76
N PRO A 110 9.14 -2.87 -9.59
CA PRO A 110 7.88 -3.53 -9.27
C PRO A 110 8.11 -5.03 -9.07
N ILE A 111 7.20 -5.69 -8.35
CA ILE A 111 7.36 -7.08 -7.89
C ILE A 111 7.74 -8.02 -9.04
N GLY A 112 7.11 -7.88 -10.21
CA GLY A 112 7.51 -8.61 -11.41
C GLY A 112 7.51 -10.13 -11.24
N PHE A 113 8.44 -10.80 -11.93
CA PHE A 113 8.69 -12.22 -11.74
C PHE A 113 9.63 -12.43 -10.55
N ASP A 114 9.20 -13.26 -9.60
CA ASP A 114 10.02 -13.78 -8.52
C ASP A 114 9.61 -15.22 -8.22
N ALA A 115 10.58 -16.09 -7.95
CA ALA A 115 10.32 -17.51 -7.71
C ALA A 115 9.48 -17.73 -6.44
N MET A 116 9.72 -16.97 -5.37
CA MET A 116 8.93 -17.07 -4.14
C MET A 116 7.50 -16.58 -4.35
N LEU A 117 7.29 -15.57 -5.21
CA LEU A 117 5.95 -15.16 -5.60
C LEU A 117 5.25 -16.25 -6.42
N ALA A 118 5.95 -16.90 -7.35
CA ALA A 118 5.38 -18.00 -8.13
C ALA A 118 4.94 -19.16 -7.20
N ASP A 119 5.75 -19.50 -6.21
CA ASP A 119 5.41 -20.51 -5.19
C ASP A 119 4.19 -20.06 -4.36
N ALA A 120 4.15 -18.81 -3.92
CA ALA A 120 3.01 -18.27 -3.18
C ALA A 120 1.71 -18.29 -4.01
N ILE A 121 1.79 -18.02 -5.32
CA ILE A 121 0.65 -18.14 -6.23
C ILE A 121 0.13 -19.58 -6.28
N LEU A 122 1.02 -20.58 -6.29
CA LEU A 122 0.62 -21.99 -6.27
C LEU A 122 -0.08 -22.36 -4.96
N GLU A 123 0.43 -21.89 -3.82
CA GLU A 123 -0.19 -22.09 -2.51
C GLU A 123 -1.59 -21.45 -2.40
N LEU A 124 -1.78 -20.28 -3.02
CA LEU A 124 -3.09 -19.63 -3.11
C LEU A 124 -4.04 -20.37 -4.07
N ALA A 125 -3.53 -20.85 -5.20
CA ALA A 125 -4.31 -21.61 -6.18
C ALA A 125 -4.80 -22.97 -5.64
N ALA A 126 -4.11 -23.52 -4.64
CA ALA A 126 -4.53 -24.73 -3.92
C ALA A 126 -5.74 -24.50 -2.98
N GLN A 127 -6.14 -23.25 -2.75
CA GLN A 127 -7.26 -22.86 -1.87
C GLN A 127 -8.36 -22.09 -2.65
N PRO A 128 -8.89 -22.65 -3.75
CA PRO A 128 -9.88 -21.93 -4.55
C PRO A 128 -11.21 -21.85 -3.83
N ARG A 129 -11.96 -20.77 -4.09
CA ARG A 129 -13.36 -20.61 -3.69
C ARG A 129 -14.27 -20.69 -4.92
N PRO A 130 -15.51 -21.21 -4.79
CA PRO A 130 -16.47 -21.17 -5.87
C PRO A 130 -16.82 -19.71 -6.22
N PRO A 131 -17.16 -19.38 -7.49
CA PRO A 131 -17.40 -18.00 -7.93
C PRO A 131 -18.43 -17.23 -7.09
N GLN A 132 -19.41 -17.93 -6.52
CA GLN A 132 -20.45 -17.37 -5.67
C GLN A 132 -19.91 -16.81 -4.35
N GLN A 133 -18.80 -17.36 -3.85
CA GLN A 133 -18.15 -16.96 -2.58
C GLN A 133 -16.92 -16.05 -2.81
N TRP A 134 -16.51 -15.82 -4.06
CA TRP A 134 -15.35 -15.00 -4.37
C TRP A 134 -15.58 -13.51 -4.08
N ARG A 135 -16.85 -13.07 -4.14
CA ARG A 135 -17.26 -11.68 -3.84
C ARG A 135 -17.60 -11.45 -2.36
N ASP A 136 -17.49 -12.46 -1.51
CA ASP A 136 -17.76 -12.30 -0.06
C ASP A 136 -16.82 -11.25 0.57
N ASP A 137 -15.65 -11.03 -0.03
CA ASP A 137 -14.72 -9.98 0.41
C ASP A 137 -15.26 -8.55 0.15
N LEU A 138 -16.12 -8.35 -0.86
CA LEU A 138 -16.84 -7.09 -1.07
C LEU A 138 -17.90 -6.84 0.00
N LEU A 139 -18.54 -7.92 0.50
CA LEU A 139 -19.53 -7.81 1.58
C LEU A 139 -18.89 -7.38 2.91
N ARG A 140 -17.59 -7.67 3.09
CA ARG A 140 -16.79 -7.25 4.24
C ARG A 140 -16.12 -5.89 4.07
N ALA A 141 -16.26 -5.23 2.91
CA ALA A 141 -15.74 -3.88 2.69
C ALA A 141 -16.10 -2.88 3.81
N PRO A 142 -17.32 -2.89 4.40
CA PRO A 142 -17.64 -2.01 5.54
C PRO A 142 -16.74 -2.19 6.76
N ASP A 143 -16.26 -3.41 7.03
CA ASP A 143 -15.42 -3.74 8.20
C ASP A 143 -14.07 -3.01 8.16
N TYR A 144 -13.62 -2.64 6.96
CA TYR A 144 -12.35 -1.97 6.70
C TYR A 144 -12.52 -0.50 6.31
N CYS A 145 -13.75 0.05 6.40
CA CYS A 145 -14.01 1.45 6.09
C CYS A 145 -13.52 2.36 7.22
N THR A 146 -12.67 3.34 6.90
CA THR A 146 -12.16 4.34 7.85
C THR A 146 -13.12 5.51 8.10
N ARG A 147 -14.29 5.52 7.44
CA ARG A 147 -15.32 6.57 7.53
C ARG A 147 -14.80 7.98 7.26
N ASN A 148 -13.91 8.15 6.28
CA ASN A 148 -13.40 9.45 5.88
C ASN A 148 -14.49 10.30 5.18
N PRO A 149 -14.89 11.47 5.71
CA PRO A 149 -15.84 12.38 5.04
C PRO A 149 -15.33 12.94 3.71
N GLU A 150 -14.02 12.95 3.48
CA GLU A 150 -13.39 13.39 2.23
C GLU A 150 -13.37 12.30 1.15
N CYS A 151 -13.82 11.07 1.47
CA CYS A 151 -13.88 9.99 0.49
C CYS A 151 -14.88 10.35 -0.63
N PRO A 152 -14.51 10.19 -1.92
CA PRO A 152 -15.42 10.47 -3.04
C PRO A 152 -16.72 9.68 -3.03
N LEU A 153 -16.74 8.53 -2.35
CA LEU A 153 -17.96 7.72 -2.18
C LEU A 153 -18.77 8.10 -0.94
N TYR A 154 -18.27 8.94 -0.04
CA TYR A 154 -18.94 9.27 1.22
C TYR A 154 -20.33 9.88 0.96
N GLY A 155 -21.36 9.36 1.63
CA GLY A 155 -22.74 9.83 1.46
C GLY A 155 -23.45 9.30 0.20
N THR A 156 -22.75 8.64 -0.73
CA THR A 156 -23.35 8.05 -1.94
C THR A 156 -23.97 6.67 -1.68
N GLU A 157 -24.72 6.14 -2.65
CA GLU A 157 -25.26 4.77 -2.62
C GLU A 157 -24.17 3.68 -2.63
N HIS A 158 -22.94 4.03 -2.99
CA HIS A 158 -21.78 3.15 -2.96
C HIS A 158 -20.98 3.27 -1.65
N CYS A 159 -21.40 4.14 -0.72
CA CYS A 159 -20.79 4.24 0.59
C CYS A 159 -21.24 3.07 1.49
N PRO A 160 -20.33 2.22 1.99
CA PRO A 160 -20.72 1.17 2.94
C PRO A 160 -21.31 1.73 4.23
N VAL A 161 -20.93 2.96 4.64
CA VAL A 161 -21.47 3.64 5.81
C VAL A 161 -22.91 4.12 5.57
N SER A 162 -23.20 4.70 4.39
CA SER A 162 -24.57 5.12 4.04
C SER A 162 -25.51 3.92 3.89
N LEU A 163 -25.01 2.79 3.38
CA LEU A 163 -25.77 1.55 3.29
C LEU A 163 -26.10 0.97 4.69
N ALA A 164 -25.19 1.09 5.66
CA ALA A 164 -25.41 0.64 7.04
C ALA A 164 -26.37 1.54 7.84
N GLY A 165 -26.63 2.77 7.38
CA GLY A 165 -27.57 3.73 7.99
C GLY A 165 -28.99 3.73 7.37
N GLY A 166 -29.24 2.88 6.36
CA GLY A 166 -30.48 2.92 5.56
C GLY A 166 -31.57 1.91 5.92
N GLN A 167 -31.37 1.02 6.90
CA GLN A 167 -32.43 0.16 7.44
C GLN A 167 -32.19 -0.17 8.92
N ARG A 168 -32.83 0.61 9.80
CA ARG A 168 -33.49 0.15 11.02
C ARG A 168 -34.75 0.97 11.24
#